data_AF-A0A3D3SWI9-F1
#
_entry.id   AF-A0A3D3SWI9-F1
#
_cell.length_a   1.000
_cell.length_b   1.000
_cell.length_c   1.000
_cell.angle_alpha   90.00
_cell.angle_beta   90.00
_cell.angle_gamma   90.00
#
_symmetry.space_group_name_H-M   'P 1'
#
loop_
_entity.id
_entity.type
_entity.pdbx_description
1 polymer ?
#
loop_
_entity_poly.entity_id
_entity_poly.type
_entity_poly.pdbx_seq_one_letter_code
_entity_poly.pdbx_strand_id
1 'polypeptide(L)'
;MTREALKSLRGLDSRVTTLLNGPLLSDKPVSSNATDTQPVLEQAGTGLVGPDKTSPWLIFLVFLRLGLTSFGGPVAHIGYFRDEFVARRKWFSDQAYAQLVALCQFLPGPSSSQVGMGIGLARAGYPGCLAAWLGFTLPSAVVMIFIGLGHSLLSEGLAYGLLSGIKLVVVAVVAHALWGMARSLCPDNARATLAALVAAFMLGLGGGLGVWGQLLAVIAAGLAGWGFKLGLAAPSHATAHSDLDVRRAGSNLACAGDDGGPLDPRSAQSTRHAGFFWLSLFTLLLFGLPFLNSWMEGEFLVGLADAYFRAGAMVFGGGHVVLPVLQSQVVEPGWVSNETFLLGYGAAQAMPG
;
A
#
# COMPACT_ATOMS: atom_id res chain seq x y z
N MET A 1 12.85 32.17 -26.86
CA MET A 1 11.89 31.95 -25.76
C MET A 1 11.71 33.26 -25.01
N THR A 2 10.52 33.85 -25.07
CA THR A 2 10.21 35.18 -24.52
C THR A 2 10.21 35.18 -22.99
N ARG A 3 10.63 36.29 -22.37
CA ARG A 3 10.73 36.46 -20.90
C ARG A 3 9.42 36.18 -20.15
N GLU A 4 8.28 36.26 -20.82
CA GLU A 4 6.96 35.93 -20.25
C GLU A 4 6.75 34.42 -20.05
N ALA A 5 7.26 33.58 -20.95
CA ALA A 5 7.17 32.11 -20.81
C ALA A 5 8.00 31.62 -19.61
N LEU A 6 9.16 32.23 -19.36
CA LEU A 6 10.00 31.94 -18.19
C LEU A 6 9.40 32.43 -16.86
N LYS A 7 8.65 33.54 -16.87
CA LYS A 7 7.89 34.02 -15.68
C LYS A 7 6.68 33.13 -15.39
N SER A 8 5.99 32.65 -16.42
CA SER A 8 4.86 31.72 -16.27
C SER A 8 5.30 30.38 -15.66
N LEU A 9 6.41 29.81 -16.15
CA LEU A 9 6.97 28.57 -15.62
C LEU A 9 7.45 28.70 -14.16
N ARG A 10 8.08 29.81 -13.78
CA ARG A 10 8.49 30.07 -12.38
C ARG A 10 7.30 30.27 -11.43
N GLY A 11 6.20 30.87 -11.91
CA GLY A 11 4.98 31.05 -11.12
C GLY A 11 4.17 29.75 -10.92
N LEU A 12 4.26 28.83 -11.88
CA LEU A 12 3.73 27.46 -11.75
C LEU A 12 4.53 26.66 -10.71
N ASP A 13 5.86 26.75 -10.76
CA ASP A 13 6.75 26.07 -9.81
C ASP A 13 6.53 26.54 -8.37
N SER A 14 6.37 27.86 -8.15
CA SER A 14 6.11 28.38 -6.80
C SER A 14 4.74 27.96 -6.27
N ARG A 15 3.69 27.93 -7.11
CA ARG A 15 2.34 27.49 -6.69
C ARG A 15 2.29 26.00 -6.41
N VAL A 16 2.96 25.18 -7.21
CA VAL A 16 3.08 23.74 -6.99
C VAL A 16 3.89 23.46 -5.71
N THR A 17 4.99 24.17 -5.50
CA THR A 17 5.82 24.03 -4.29
C THR A 17 5.07 24.50 -3.03
N THR A 18 4.30 25.58 -3.09
CA THR A 18 3.45 26.06 -1.98
C THR A 18 2.24 25.15 -1.74
N LEU A 19 1.66 24.55 -2.78
CA LEU A 19 0.60 23.52 -2.64
C LEU A 19 1.12 22.21 -2.03
N LEU A 20 2.39 21.89 -2.26
CA LEU A 20 3.04 20.70 -1.73
C LEU A 20 3.60 20.90 -0.30
N ASN A 21 4.05 22.11 0.06
CA ASN A 21 4.81 22.38 1.29
C ASN A 21 4.30 23.54 2.20
N GLY A 22 3.23 24.27 1.87
CA GLY A 22 2.83 25.49 2.60
C GLY A 22 1.83 25.25 3.77
N PRO A 23 1.98 25.94 4.92
CA PRO A 23 0.91 26.07 5.91
C PRO A 23 -0.10 27.14 5.46
N LEU A 24 -1.38 26.76 5.41
CA LEU A 24 -2.51 27.67 5.15
C LEU A 24 -2.93 28.33 6.47
N LEU A 25 -2.46 29.55 6.74
CA LEU A 25 -3.13 30.56 7.56
C LEU A 25 -2.35 31.88 7.36
N SER A 26 -3.01 32.87 6.77
CA SER A 26 -2.48 34.24 6.63
C SER A 26 -2.80 35.02 7.89
N ASP A 27 -1.83 35.21 8.76
CA ASP A 27 -1.93 36.17 9.88
C ASP A 27 -2.06 37.59 9.33
N LYS A 28 -3.23 38.20 9.51
CA LYS A 28 -3.36 39.67 9.52
C LYS A 28 -3.49 40.11 10.98
N PRO A 29 -2.74 41.13 11.42
CA PRO A 29 -2.82 41.60 12.79
C PRO A 29 -4.15 42.33 13.01
N VAL A 30 -4.89 41.93 14.05
CA VAL A 30 -6.11 42.60 14.50
C VAL A 30 -5.71 43.87 15.25
N SER A 31 -6.07 45.02 14.66
CA SER A 31 -5.99 46.33 15.28
C SER A 31 -7.02 46.43 16.42
N SER A 32 -6.52 46.69 17.62
CA SER A 32 -7.27 47.11 18.81
C SER A 32 -8.17 48.31 18.52
N ASN A 33 -9.45 48.24 18.90
CA ASN A 33 -10.10 49.27 19.68
C ASN A 33 -11.42 48.77 20.28
N ALA A 34 -11.60 49.03 21.57
CA ALA A 34 -12.81 48.81 22.33
C ALA A 34 -13.84 49.92 22.06
N THR A 35 -15.12 49.57 22.08
CA THR A 35 -16.23 50.13 22.90
C THR A 35 -17.57 49.84 22.21
N ASP A 36 -18.61 49.62 23.02
CA ASP A 36 -20.06 49.57 22.78
C ASP A 36 -20.80 48.22 22.75
N THR A 37 -21.54 48.05 23.85
CA THR A 37 -22.64 47.14 24.16
C THR A 37 -23.85 47.32 23.23
N GLN A 38 -24.37 46.24 22.64
CA GLN A 38 -25.82 45.92 22.48
C GLN A 38 -26.01 44.45 22.00
N PRO A 39 -27.16 43.81 22.27
CA PRO A 39 -27.32 42.35 22.22
C PRO A 39 -27.83 41.80 20.87
N VAL A 40 -27.31 40.62 20.50
CA VAL A 40 -27.87 39.56 19.64
C VAL A 40 -28.70 39.99 18.42
N LEU A 41 -28.06 40.01 17.24
CA LEU A 41 -28.58 39.42 16.00
C LEU A 41 -27.39 38.89 15.17
N GLU A 42 -27.19 37.57 15.26
CA GLU A 42 -27.00 36.68 14.12
C GLU A 42 -26.27 37.22 12.89
N GLN A 43 -24.95 37.00 12.84
CA GLN A 43 -24.18 36.60 11.65
C GLN A 43 -22.72 36.34 12.05
N ALA A 44 -22.51 35.42 12.99
CA ALA A 44 -21.24 34.70 13.03
C ALA A 44 -21.27 33.79 11.80
N GLY A 45 -20.49 34.14 10.78
CA GLY A 45 -20.23 33.26 9.64
C GLY A 45 -19.64 31.96 10.14
N THR A 46 -20.50 31.01 10.46
CA THR A 46 -20.22 29.58 10.46
C THR A 46 -19.93 29.21 9.02
N GLY A 47 -18.73 29.55 8.57
CA GLY A 47 -18.07 28.86 7.48
C GLY A 47 -17.76 27.45 7.97
N LEU A 48 -18.82 26.63 8.11
CA LEU A 48 -18.72 25.19 8.16
C LEU A 48 -18.03 24.80 6.85
N VAL A 49 -16.72 24.59 6.92
CA VAL A 49 -15.97 23.94 5.85
C VAL A 49 -16.57 22.55 5.74
N GLY A 50 -17.46 22.38 4.76
CA GLY A 50 -17.97 21.07 4.38
C GLY A 50 -16.81 20.15 3.96
N PRO A 51 -17.07 18.87 3.69
CA PRO A 51 -16.04 17.98 3.17
C PRO A 51 -15.67 18.46 1.76
N ASP A 52 -14.70 19.35 1.65
CA ASP A 52 -14.17 19.77 0.36
C ASP A 52 -13.65 18.51 -0.34
N LYS A 53 -14.40 18.06 -1.35
CA LYS A 53 -14.03 16.93 -2.20
C LYS A 53 -12.62 17.20 -2.71
N THR A 54 -11.66 16.44 -2.21
CA THR A 54 -10.27 16.67 -2.56
C THR A 54 -10.12 16.33 -4.03
N SER A 55 -9.51 17.22 -4.82
CA SER A 55 -9.32 16.96 -6.24
C SER A 55 -8.52 15.67 -6.43
N PRO A 56 -8.98 14.71 -7.27
CA PRO A 56 -8.22 13.51 -7.58
C PRO A 56 -6.80 13.82 -8.08
N TRP A 57 -6.63 14.94 -8.76
CA TRP A 57 -5.30 15.41 -9.20
C TRP A 57 -4.37 15.73 -8.01
N LEU A 58 -4.89 16.36 -6.96
CA LEU A 58 -4.12 16.62 -5.76
C LEU A 58 -3.73 15.30 -5.07
N ILE A 59 -4.66 14.35 -4.98
CA ILE A 59 -4.39 13.01 -4.43
C ILE A 59 -3.28 12.34 -5.26
N PHE A 60 -3.37 12.37 -6.59
CA PHE A 60 -2.34 11.84 -7.48
C PHE A 60 -0.97 12.46 -7.20
N LEU A 61 -0.86 13.78 -7.11
CA LEU A 61 0.43 14.45 -6.85
C LEU A 61 1.02 14.11 -5.46
N VAL A 62 0.18 13.97 -4.44
CA VAL A 62 0.63 13.57 -3.10
C VAL A 62 1.15 12.13 -3.13
N PHE A 63 0.39 11.21 -3.72
CA PHE A 63 0.82 9.82 -3.85
C PHE A 63 1.99 9.65 -4.82
N LEU A 64 2.12 10.50 -5.84
CA LEU A 64 3.28 10.55 -6.74
C LEU A 64 4.56 10.89 -5.98
N ARG A 65 4.50 11.90 -5.11
CA ARG A 65 5.62 12.22 -4.22
C ARG A 65 5.97 11.03 -3.34
N LEU A 66 4.97 10.41 -2.70
CA LEU A 66 5.20 9.25 -1.84
C LEU A 66 5.74 8.05 -2.62
N GLY A 67 5.27 7.81 -3.84
CA GLY A 67 5.76 6.75 -4.72
C GLY A 67 7.20 6.96 -5.18
N LEU A 68 7.69 8.21 -5.19
CA LEU A 68 9.09 8.54 -5.48
C LEU A 68 9.99 8.51 -4.23
N THR A 69 9.44 8.54 -3.02
CA THR A 69 10.24 8.72 -1.78
C THR A 69 10.09 7.62 -0.74
N SER A 70 9.09 6.74 -0.84
CA SER A 70 8.81 5.74 0.19
C SER A 70 9.61 4.47 -0.08
N PHE A 71 10.70 4.26 0.65
CA PHE A 71 11.52 3.04 0.57
C PHE A 71 11.29 2.13 1.78
N GLY A 72 11.58 0.83 1.64
CA GLY A 72 11.54 -0.12 2.76
C GLY A 72 10.31 -1.03 2.79
N GLY A 73 9.52 -1.05 1.72
CA GLY A 73 8.44 -2.02 1.53
C GLY A 73 7.17 -1.71 2.34
N PRO A 74 6.20 -2.64 2.36
CA PRO A 74 4.83 -2.36 2.79
C PRO A 74 4.70 -1.77 4.21
N VAL A 75 5.51 -2.24 5.16
CA VAL A 75 5.50 -1.74 6.54
C VAL A 75 5.97 -0.29 6.60
N ALA A 76 7.04 0.04 5.89
CA ALA A 76 7.53 1.40 5.79
C ALA A 76 6.49 2.31 5.10
N HIS A 77 5.84 1.83 4.04
CA HIS A 77 4.84 2.60 3.29
C HIS A 77 3.64 2.98 4.17
N ILE A 78 3.17 2.05 5.02
CA ILE A 78 2.15 2.34 6.04
C ILE A 78 2.65 3.42 7.01
N GLY A 79 3.91 3.35 7.46
CA GLY A 79 4.52 4.42 8.26
C GLY A 79 4.51 5.79 7.57
N TYR A 80 4.97 5.86 6.31
CA TYR A 80 4.96 7.08 5.50
C TYR A 80 3.54 7.63 5.30
N PHE A 81 2.56 6.76 5.06
CA PHE A 81 1.16 7.15 4.91
C PHE A 81 0.57 7.69 6.20
N ARG A 82 0.90 7.12 7.36
CA ARG A 82 0.49 7.68 8.66
C ARG A 82 1.08 9.08 8.84
N ASP A 83 2.38 9.25 8.62
CA ASP A 83 3.04 10.56 8.74
C ASP A 83 2.42 11.61 7.81
N GLU A 84 2.17 11.25 6.55
CA GLU A 84 1.57 12.17 5.57
C GLU A 84 0.10 12.48 5.87
N PHE A 85 -0.73 11.45 6.05
CA PHE A 85 -2.19 11.58 6.05
C PHE A 85 -2.80 11.73 7.43
N VAL A 86 -2.10 11.34 8.50
CA VAL A 86 -2.53 11.56 9.89
C VAL A 86 -1.80 12.76 10.47
N ALA A 87 -0.47 12.73 10.52
CA ALA A 87 0.30 13.75 11.25
C ALA A 87 0.36 15.10 10.49
N ARG A 88 0.75 15.10 9.22
CA ARG A 88 0.89 16.33 8.42
C ARG A 88 -0.44 16.88 7.93
N ARG A 89 -1.16 16.10 7.13
CA ARG A 89 -2.38 16.57 6.42
C ARG A 89 -3.65 16.46 7.25
N LYS A 90 -3.65 15.66 8.32
CA LYS A 90 -4.81 15.43 9.19
C LYS A 90 -6.07 15.01 8.41
N TRP A 91 -5.89 14.22 7.36
CA TRP A 91 -6.99 13.62 6.59
C TRP A 91 -7.69 12.50 7.36
N PHE A 92 -6.96 11.85 8.27
CA PHE A 92 -7.44 10.76 9.12
C PHE A 92 -7.01 10.99 10.57
N SER A 93 -7.80 10.48 11.51
CA SER A 93 -7.34 10.25 12.89
C SER A 93 -6.49 8.98 12.96
N ASP A 94 -5.68 8.84 14.01
CA ASP A 94 -4.92 7.62 14.28
C ASP A 94 -5.81 6.37 14.31
N GLN A 95 -6.98 6.46 14.95
CA GLN A 95 -7.93 5.35 15.06
C GLN A 95 -8.52 4.97 13.70
N ALA A 96 -8.94 5.96 12.90
CA ALA A 96 -9.49 5.73 11.57
C ALA A 96 -8.44 5.12 10.62
N TYR A 97 -7.19 5.61 10.70
CA TYR A 97 -6.07 5.07 9.94
C TYR A 97 -5.78 3.62 10.33
N ALA A 98 -5.71 3.32 11.64
CA ALA A 98 -5.48 1.96 12.13
C ALA A 98 -6.58 0.98 11.69
N GLN A 99 -7.85 1.41 11.69
CA GLN A 99 -8.97 0.60 11.19
C GLN A 99 -8.85 0.31 9.68
N LEU A 100 -8.47 1.31 8.87
CA LEU A 100 -8.23 1.12 7.45
C LEU A 100 -7.08 0.14 7.20
N VAL A 101 -5.97 0.30 7.93
CA VAL A 101 -4.83 -0.63 7.87
C VAL A 101 -5.24 -2.06 8.26
N ALA A 102 -6.06 -2.21 9.30
CA ALA A 102 -6.57 -3.51 9.72
C ALA A 102 -7.44 -4.16 8.64
N LEU A 103 -8.34 -3.40 8.01
CA LEU A 103 -9.18 -3.87 6.90
C LEU A 103 -8.33 -4.32 5.70
N CYS A 104 -7.35 -3.52 5.30
CA CYS A 104 -6.46 -3.83 4.16
C CYS A 104 -5.48 -4.98 4.44
N GLN A 105 -5.23 -5.34 5.69
CA GLN A 105 -4.47 -6.53 6.05
C GLN A 105 -5.33 -7.79 6.15
N PHE A 106 -6.64 -7.62 6.31
CA PHE A 106 -7.60 -8.72 6.29
C PHE A 106 -7.95 -9.16 4.87
N LEU A 107 -8.02 -8.21 3.93
CA LEU A 107 -8.36 -8.48 2.52
C LEU A 107 -7.16 -9.02 1.72
N PRO A 108 -7.39 -9.87 0.70
CA PRO A 108 -6.34 -10.28 -0.22
C PRO A 108 -5.80 -9.10 -1.04
N GLY A 109 -4.49 -9.09 -1.26
CA GLY A 109 -3.73 -8.12 -2.03
C GLY A 109 -2.64 -7.43 -1.20
N PRO A 110 -1.76 -6.63 -1.84
CA PRO A 110 -0.68 -5.93 -1.15
C PRO A 110 -1.22 -4.83 -0.22
N SER A 111 -1.08 -5.02 1.09
CA SER A 111 -1.72 -4.17 2.10
C SER A 111 -1.36 -2.68 2.00
N SER A 112 -0.12 -2.32 1.67
CA SER A 112 0.28 -0.91 1.51
C SER A 112 -0.48 -0.22 0.38
N SER A 113 -0.53 -0.83 -0.81
CA SER A 113 -1.27 -0.29 -1.96
C SER A 113 -2.77 -0.23 -1.69
N GLN A 114 -3.32 -1.23 -1.00
CA GLN A 114 -4.72 -1.23 -0.56
C GLN A 114 -5.02 -0.06 0.38
N VAL A 115 -4.15 0.23 1.36
CA VAL A 115 -4.31 1.39 2.26
C VAL A 115 -4.27 2.69 1.45
N GLY A 116 -3.34 2.83 0.51
CA GLY A 116 -3.27 4.01 -0.37
C GLY A 116 -4.54 4.20 -1.20
N MET A 117 -5.03 3.14 -1.83
CA MET A 117 -6.31 3.12 -2.56
C MET A 117 -7.50 3.47 -1.66
N GLY A 118 -7.54 2.92 -0.44
CA GLY A 118 -8.58 3.22 0.55
C GLY A 118 -8.58 4.68 1.00
N ILE A 119 -7.41 5.28 1.18
CA ILE A 119 -7.25 6.72 1.45
C ILE A 119 -7.80 7.53 0.28
N GLY A 120 -7.41 7.18 -0.96
CA GLY A 120 -7.92 7.83 -2.17
C GLY A 120 -9.44 7.72 -2.30
N LEU A 121 -9.98 6.52 -2.06
CA LEU A 121 -11.41 6.23 -2.10
C LEU A 121 -12.20 7.08 -1.09
N ALA A 122 -11.72 7.18 0.14
CA ALA A 122 -12.34 7.98 1.19
C ALA A 122 -12.31 9.49 0.91
N ARG A 123 -11.31 9.99 0.16
CA ARG A 123 -11.15 11.43 -0.13
C ARG A 123 -11.85 11.90 -1.40
N ALA A 124 -11.93 11.07 -2.44
CA ALA A 124 -12.51 11.46 -3.73
C ALA A 124 -13.22 10.33 -4.49
N GLY A 125 -13.65 9.27 -3.81
CA GLY A 125 -14.33 8.14 -4.44
C GLY A 125 -13.42 7.34 -5.38
N TYR A 126 -13.99 6.64 -6.36
CA TYR A 126 -13.23 5.84 -7.32
C TYR A 126 -12.13 6.62 -8.07
N PRO A 127 -12.35 7.88 -8.49
CA PRO A 127 -11.28 8.69 -9.07
C PRO A 127 -10.10 8.91 -8.11
N GLY A 128 -10.38 9.12 -6.82
CA GLY A 128 -9.33 9.24 -5.79
C GLY A 128 -8.57 7.94 -5.56
N CYS A 129 -9.28 6.81 -5.57
CA CYS A 129 -8.68 5.47 -5.50
C CYS A 129 -7.68 5.25 -6.65
N LEU A 130 -8.12 5.51 -7.89
CA LEU A 130 -7.28 5.36 -9.08
C LEU A 130 -6.10 6.34 -9.07
N ALA A 131 -6.33 7.58 -8.68
CA ALA A 131 -5.29 8.60 -8.54
C ALA A 131 -4.21 8.21 -7.52
N ALA A 132 -4.62 7.68 -6.36
CA ALA A 132 -3.70 7.21 -5.33
C ALA A 132 -2.85 6.03 -5.82
N TRP A 133 -3.49 5.04 -6.46
CA TRP A 133 -2.80 3.88 -7.01
C TRP A 133 -1.79 4.27 -8.10
N LEU A 134 -2.21 5.07 -9.08
CA LEU A 134 -1.33 5.54 -10.15
C LEU A 134 -0.19 6.39 -9.61
N GLY A 135 -0.46 7.35 -8.72
CA GLY A 135 0.59 8.18 -8.14
C GLY A 135 1.64 7.33 -7.43
N PHE A 136 1.19 6.38 -6.61
CA PHE A 136 2.10 5.59 -5.78
C PHE A 136 2.89 4.54 -6.57
N THR A 137 2.26 3.87 -7.53
CA THR A 137 2.83 2.68 -8.20
C THR A 137 3.44 2.97 -9.57
N LEU A 138 2.93 3.96 -10.31
CA LEU A 138 3.36 4.21 -11.68
C LEU A 138 4.85 4.57 -11.83
N PRO A 139 5.48 5.38 -10.95
CA PRO A 139 6.89 5.75 -11.11
C PRO A 139 7.80 4.52 -11.20
N SER A 140 7.62 3.59 -10.26
CA SER A 140 8.43 2.38 -10.16
C SER A 140 8.09 1.39 -11.27
N ALA A 141 6.83 1.29 -11.67
CA ALA A 141 6.45 0.51 -12.84
C ALA A 141 7.16 1.01 -14.11
N VAL A 142 7.21 2.34 -14.32
CA VAL A 142 7.89 2.95 -15.47
C VAL A 142 9.39 2.66 -15.43
N VAL A 143 10.05 2.84 -14.28
CA VAL A 143 11.49 2.52 -14.15
C VAL A 143 11.75 1.04 -14.42
N MET A 144 10.92 0.15 -13.87
CA MET A 144 11.04 -1.30 -14.10
C MET A 144 10.85 -1.69 -15.57
N ILE A 145 9.91 -1.05 -16.28
CA ILE A 145 9.74 -1.24 -17.73
C ILE A 145 11.00 -0.80 -18.47
N PHE A 146 11.58 0.35 -18.15
CA PHE A 146 12.82 0.81 -18.77
C PHE A 146 14.00 -0.10 -18.47
N ILE A 147 14.13 -0.63 -17.26
CA ILE A 147 15.15 -1.63 -16.91
C ILE A 147 14.96 -2.90 -17.75
N GLY A 148 13.72 -3.39 -17.87
CA GLY A 148 13.38 -4.56 -18.69
C GLY A 148 13.69 -4.36 -20.18
N LEU A 149 13.32 -3.22 -20.75
CA LEU A 149 13.65 -2.86 -22.13
C LEU A 149 15.16 -2.67 -22.32
N GLY A 150 15.83 -2.02 -21.37
CA GLY A 150 17.27 -1.78 -21.40
C GLY A 150 18.10 -3.07 -21.34
N HIS A 151 17.59 -4.12 -20.70
CA HIS A 151 18.23 -5.44 -20.70
C HIS A 151 18.43 -5.99 -22.11
N SER A 152 17.49 -5.73 -23.04
CA SER A 152 17.59 -6.17 -24.44
C SER A 152 18.66 -5.44 -25.26
N LEU A 153 19.22 -4.34 -24.73
CA LEU A 153 20.17 -3.46 -25.43
C LEU A 153 21.61 -3.63 -24.93
N LEU A 154 21.86 -4.39 -23.86
CA LEU A 154 23.19 -4.59 -23.29
C LEU A 154 23.95 -5.72 -24.01
N SER A 155 25.14 -5.43 -24.54
CA SER A 155 26.02 -6.40 -25.20
C SER A 155 26.53 -7.49 -24.23
N GLU A 156 26.66 -8.72 -24.72
CA GLU A 156 26.94 -9.95 -23.93
C GLU A 156 28.13 -9.85 -22.94
N GLY A 157 29.17 -9.09 -23.25
CA GLY A 157 30.40 -9.00 -22.43
C GLY A 157 30.31 -8.08 -21.19
N LEU A 158 29.69 -6.90 -21.32
CA LEU A 158 29.48 -5.99 -20.19
C LEU A 158 28.30 -6.45 -19.33
N ALA A 159 27.33 -7.12 -19.95
CA ALA A 159 26.18 -7.70 -19.30
C ALA A 159 26.60 -8.72 -18.23
N TYR A 160 27.50 -9.67 -18.51
CA TYR A 160 27.81 -10.76 -17.58
C TYR A 160 28.40 -10.27 -16.23
N GLY A 161 29.34 -9.32 -16.26
CA GLY A 161 29.96 -8.76 -15.06
C GLY A 161 28.99 -7.89 -14.24
N LEU A 162 28.20 -7.06 -14.92
CA LEU A 162 27.20 -6.21 -14.28
C LEU A 162 26.04 -7.04 -13.70
N LEU A 163 25.57 -8.05 -14.43
CA LEU A 163 24.53 -8.98 -13.99
C LEU A 163 25.00 -9.79 -12.78
N SER A 164 26.25 -10.24 -12.76
CA SER A 164 26.84 -10.92 -11.60
C SER A 164 26.91 -10.01 -10.37
N GLY A 165 27.27 -8.73 -10.55
CA GLY A 165 27.22 -7.73 -9.48
C GLY A 165 25.81 -7.50 -8.97
N ILE A 166 24.83 -7.37 -9.86
CA ILE A 166 23.42 -7.20 -9.48
C ILE A 166 22.88 -8.43 -8.74
N LYS A 167 23.27 -9.66 -9.10
CA LYS A 167 22.89 -10.88 -8.34
C LYS A 167 23.30 -10.78 -6.86
N LEU A 168 24.50 -10.27 -6.56
CA LEU A 168 24.93 -10.08 -5.17
C LEU A 168 24.11 -9.01 -4.44
N VAL A 169 23.78 -7.92 -5.13
CA VAL A 169 22.88 -6.88 -4.60
C VAL A 169 21.49 -7.44 -4.34
N VAL A 170 20.94 -8.23 -5.27
CA VAL A 170 19.64 -8.92 -5.12
C VAL A 170 19.66 -9.76 -3.85
N VAL A 171 20.66 -10.64 -3.65
CA VAL A 171 20.76 -11.47 -2.45
C VAL A 171 20.78 -10.62 -1.18
N ALA A 172 21.56 -9.54 -1.14
CA ALA A 172 21.62 -8.64 0.00
C ALA A 172 20.27 -7.95 0.28
N VAL A 173 19.56 -7.53 -0.77
CA VAL A 173 18.26 -6.87 -0.66
C VAL A 173 17.16 -7.85 -0.23
N VAL A 174 17.14 -9.07 -0.79
CA VAL A 174 16.23 -10.14 -0.35
C VAL A 174 16.49 -10.47 1.12
N ALA A 175 17.76 -10.62 1.52
CA ALA A 175 18.12 -10.88 2.91
C ALA A 175 17.67 -9.76 3.84
N HIS A 176 17.83 -8.49 3.43
CA HIS A 176 17.36 -7.34 4.21
C HIS A 176 15.83 -7.35 4.36
N ALA A 177 15.08 -7.65 3.29
CA ALA A 177 13.63 -7.75 3.34
C ALA A 177 13.15 -8.89 4.23
N LEU A 178 13.77 -10.08 4.10
CA LEU A 178 13.52 -11.23 4.98
C LEU A 178 13.82 -10.91 6.44
N TRP A 179 14.89 -10.15 6.71
CA TRP A 179 15.24 -9.72 8.05
C TRP A 179 14.20 -8.78 8.66
N GLY A 180 13.69 -7.83 7.88
CA GLY A 180 12.58 -6.96 8.28
C GLY A 180 11.32 -7.75 8.62
N MET A 181 10.96 -8.72 7.77
CA MET A 181 9.83 -9.62 7.98
C MET A 181 10.01 -10.53 9.21
N ALA A 182 11.21 -11.07 9.41
CA ALA A 182 11.52 -11.92 10.56
C ALA A 182 11.31 -11.16 11.87
N ARG A 183 11.74 -9.90 11.95
CA ARG A 183 11.52 -9.06 13.14
C ARG A 183 10.03 -8.79 13.42
N SER A 184 9.21 -8.66 12.38
CA SER A 184 7.78 -8.39 12.56
C SER A 184 6.94 -9.65 12.82
N LEU A 185 7.24 -10.76 12.13
CA LEU A 185 6.42 -11.98 12.14
C LEU A 185 6.93 -13.05 13.10
N CYS A 186 8.22 -13.04 13.44
CA CYS A 186 8.86 -13.97 14.37
C CYS A 186 9.43 -13.23 15.60
N PRO A 187 8.60 -12.49 16.36
CA PRO A 187 9.08 -11.70 17.50
C PRO A 187 9.55 -12.54 18.70
N ASP A 188 9.21 -13.83 18.74
CA ASP A 188 9.55 -14.75 19.82
C ASP A 188 10.20 -16.04 19.29
N ASN A 189 10.89 -16.73 20.20
CA ASN A 189 11.64 -17.95 19.89
C ASN A 189 10.76 -19.07 19.33
N ALA A 190 9.49 -19.16 19.72
CA ALA A 190 8.61 -20.23 19.25
C ALA A 190 8.19 -19.99 17.79
N ARG A 191 7.79 -18.76 17.44
CA ARG A 191 7.50 -18.37 16.04
C ARG A 191 8.75 -18.44 15.16
N ALA A 192 9.90 -18.00 15.67
CA ALA A 192 11.17 -18.11 14.95
C ALA A 192 11.59 -19.57 14.70
N THR A 193 11.41 -20.45 15.69
CA THR A 193 11.69 -21.89 15.54
C THR A 193 10.75 -22.52 14.52
N LEU A 194 9.46 -22.19 14.58
CA LEU A 194 8.49 -22.67 13.59
C LEU A 194 8.85 -22.23 12.17
N ALA A 195 9.23 -20.95 11.99
CA ALA A 195 9.67 -20.42 10.71
C ALA A 195 10.93 -21.13 10.19
N ALA A 196 11.92 -21.39 11.07
CA ALA A 196 13.14 -22.11 10.70
C ALA A 196 12.84 -23.57 10.29
N LEU A 197 11.94 -24.25 10.99
CA LEU A 197 11.52 -25.61 10.65
C LEU A 197 10.78 -25.67 9.29
N VAL A 198 9.88 -24.72 9.04
CA VAL A 198 9.18 -24.62 7.75
C VAL A 198 10.16 -24.30 6.62
N ALA A 199 11.13 -23.41 6.86
CA ALA A 199 12.18 -23.11 5.90
C ALA A 199 13.05 -24.33 5.58
N ALA A 200 13.46 -25.08 6.61
CA ALA A 200 14.24 -26.31 6.43
C ALA A 200 13.44 -27.37 5.66
N PHE A 201 12.14 -27.54 5.97
CA PHE A 201 11.25 -28.42 5.22
C PHE A 201 11.16 -28.01 3.75
N MET A 202 10.96 -26.72 3.47
CA MET A 202 10.85 -26.20 2.10
C MET A 202 12.12 -26.41 1.29
N LEU A 203 13.29 -26.14 1.88
CA LEU A 203 14.58 -26.31 1.22
C LEU A 203 14.95 -27.78 1.00
N GLY A 204 14.51 -28.67 1.88
CA GLY A 204 14.82 -30.10 1.79
C GLY A 204 13.84 -30.89 0.92
N LEU A 205 12.60 -31.04 1.39
CA LEU A 205 11.63 -31.99 0.82
C LEU A 205 10.41 -31.28 0.21
N GLY A 206 10.01 -30.14 0.78
CA GLY A 206 8.82 -29.40 0.38
C GLY A 206 8.91 -28.84 -1.04
N GLY A 207 10.10 -28.37 -1.46
CA GLY A 207 10.31 -27.86 -2.82
C GLY A 207 10.03 -28.90 -3.91
N GLY A 208 10.36 -30.17 -3.67
CA GLY A 208 10.08 -31.28 -4.60
C GLY A 208 8.60 -31.66 -4.71
N LEU A 209 7.77 -31.27 -3.72
CA LEU A 209 6.33 -31.50 -3.71
C LEU A 209 5.54 -30.37 -4.38
N GLY A 210 6.20 -29.33 -4.86
CA GLY A 210 5.58 -28.17 -5.51
C GLY A 210 4.53 -27.49 -4.62
N VAL A 211 3.39 -27.14 -5.21
CA VAL A 211 2.26 -26.47 -4.53
C VAL A 211 1.75 -27.28 -3.32
N TRP A 212 1.79 -28.60 -3.39
CA TRP A 212 1.34 -29.47 -2.28
C TRP A 212 2.24 -29.35 -1.07
N GLY A 213 3.55 -29.19 -1.27
CA GLY A 213 4.49 -28.91 -0.18
C GLY A 213 4.15 -27.61 0.54
N GLN A 214 3.84 -26.55 -0.21
CA GLN A 214 3.45 -25.24 0.32
C GLN A 214 2.17 -25.32 1.15
N LEU A 215 1.12 -25.97 0.61
CA LEU A 215 -0.15 -26.15 1.32
C LEU A 215 0.03 -26.95 2.62
N LEU A 216 0.80 -28.04 2.58
CA LEU A 216 1.10 -28.85 3.76
C LEU A 216 1.82 -28.04 4.84
N ALA A 217 2.81 -27.22 4.45
CA ALA A 217 3.53 -26.38 5.40
C ALA A 217 2.63 -25.32 6.04
N VAL A 218 1.77 -24.66 5.26
CA VAL A 218 0.82 -23.67 5.79
C VAL A 218 -0.15 -24.32 6.78
N ILE A 219 -0.72 -25.46 6.43
CA ILE A 219 -1.66 -26.19 7.32
C ILE A 219 -0.93 -26.65 8.59
N ALA A 220 0.23 -27.27 8.46
CA ALA A 220 1.01 -27.77 9.59
C ALA A 220 1.45 -26.62 10.52
N ALA A 221 1.92 -25.50 9.97
CA ALA A 221 2.29 -24.32 10.74
C ALA A 221 1.08 -23.70 11.45
N GLY A 222 -0.08 -23.66 10.78
CA GLY A 222 -1.35 -23.20 11.38
C GLY A 222 -1.78 -24.08 12.56
N LEU A 223 -1.74 -25.40 12.39
CA LEU A 223 -2.08 -26.35 13.46
C LEU A 223 -1.09 -26.28 14.63
N ALA A 224 0.21 -26.16 14.35
CA ALA A 224 1.23 -25.95 15.38
C ALA A 224 0.99 -24.64 16.14
N GLY A 225 0.73 -23.54 15.42
CA GLY A 225 0.40 -22.25 16.02
C GLY A 225 -0.82 -22.32 16.94
N TRP A 226 -1.87 -23.02 16.51
CA TRP A 226 -3.07 -23.24 17.32
C TRP A 226 -2.80 -24.11 18.55
N GLY A 227 -2.11 -25.24 18.37
CA GLY A 227 -1.78 -26.17 19.44
C GLY A 227 -0.87 -25.57 20.52
N PHE A 228 0.12 -24.78 20.12
CA PHE A 228 1.02 -24.07 21.04
C PHE A 228 0.43 -22.77 21.59
N LYS A 229 -0.82 -22.42 21.22
CA LYS A 229 -1.50 -21.16 21.60
C LYS A 229 -0.62 -19.93 21.35
N LEU A 230 0.12 -19.95 20.24
CA LEU A 230 0.87 -18.77 19.80
C LEU A 230 -0.19 -17.73 19.39
N GLY A 231 -0.48 -16.79 20.29
CA GLY A 231 -1.50 -15.76 20.06
C GLY A 231 -1.21 -14.95 18.79
N LEU A 232 -2.15 -14.12 18.33
CA LEU A 232 -1.82 -13.13 17.31
C LEU A 232 -0.83 -12.15 17.97
N ALA A 233 0.40 -12.05 17.46
CA ALA A 233 1.27 -10.95 17.88
C ALA A 233 0.50 -9.66 17.58
N ALA A 234 0.21 -8.85 18.59
CA ALA A 234 -0.37 -7.54 18.36
C ALA A 234 0.56 -6.83 17.36
N PRO A 235 0.04 -6.31 16.23
CA PRO A 235 0.88 -5.62 15.25
C PRO A 235 1.69 -4.56 15.98
N SER A 236 3.01 -4.61 15.83
CA SER A 236 4.01 -3.82 16.58
C SER A 236 3.93 -2.30 16.39
N HIS A 237 2.89 -1.81 15.72
CA HIS A 237 2.52 -0.39 15.63
C HIS A 237 1.40 0.02 16.59
N ALA A 238 0.85 -0.89 17.39
CA ALA A 238 0.11 -0.56 18.59
C ALA A 238 1.08 -0.38 19.77
N THR A 239 2.00 0.58 19.68
CA THR A 239 2.84 0.96 20.82
C THR A 239 1.96 1.56 21.92
N ALA A 240 1.66 0.74 22.91
CA ALA A 240 1.68 1.06 24.34
C ALA A 240 1.20 2.46 24.74
N HIS A 241 -0.07 2.80 24.47
CA HIS A 241 -0.79 3.85 25.22
C HIS A 241 -2.30 3.56 25.39
N SER A 242 -2.82 2.42 24.93
CA SER A 242 -4.29 2.20 24.84
C SER A 242 -4.97 1.63 26.09
N ASP A 243 -4.25 0.95 26.98
CA ASP A 243 -4.94 0.15 28.02
C ASP A 243 -5.43 0.96 29.22
N LEU A 244 -4.85 2.14 29.47
CA LEU A 244 -5.28 3.02 30.56
C LEU A 244 -6.35 4.03 30.13
N ASP A 245 -6.48 4.34 28.84
CA ASP A 245 -7.49 5.28 28.32
C ASP A 245 -8.81 4.61 27.93
N VAL A 246 -8.80 3.34 27.51
CA VAL A 246 -10.05 2.61 27.16
C VAL A 246 -10.95 2.39 28.38
N ARG A 247 -10.37 2.21 29.58
CA ARG A 247 -11.16 2.06 30.83
C ARG A 247 -11.75 3.37 31.35
N ARG A 248 -11.13 4.53 31.04
CA ARG A 248 -11.69 5.85 31.38
C ARG A 248 -12.67 6.37 30.32
N ALA A 249 -12.54 5.93 29.07
CA ALA A 249 -13.47 6.29 27.99
C ALA A 249 -14.87 5.68 28.19
N GLY A 250 -14.99 4.54 28.88
CA GLY A 250 -16.28 3.91 29.17
C GLY A 250 -17.17 4.68 30.16
N SER A 251 -16.62 5.56 31.00
CA SER A 251 -17.39 6.30 32.02
C SER A 251 -17.82 7.70 31.60
N ASN A 252 -17.30 8.23 30.49
CA ASN A 252 -17.66 9.57 29.99
C ASN A 252 -18.51 9.51 28.70
N LEU A 253 -19.14 8.37 28.40
CA LEU A 253 -20.00 8.18 27.22
C LEU A 253 -21.40 8.81 27.33
N ALA A 254 -21.64 9.65 28.35
CA ALA A 254 -22.81 10.50 28.42
C ALA A 254 -22.31 11.96 28.34
N CYS A 255 -22.70 12.65 27.27
CA CYS A 255 -22.40 14.07 26.99
C CYS A 255 -21.05 14.35 26.31
N ALA A 256 -20.88 13.93 25.06
CA ALA A 256 -20.03 14.63 24.11
C ALA A 256 -20.80 14.77 22.78
N GLY A 257 -20.92 16.01 22.32
CA GLY A 257 -21.72 16.41 21.17
C GLY A 257 -21.26 15.79 19.85
N ASP A 258 -22.22 15.80 18.93
CA ASP A 258 -22.17 15.37 17.53
C ASP A 258 -21.20 16.24 16.70
N ASP A 259 -19.90 16.12 16.98
CA ASP A 259 -18.85 16.93 16.36
C ASP A 259 -17.89 16.02 15.55
N GLY A 260 -18.36 15.52 14.40
CA GLY A 260 -17.51 15.24 13.24
C GLY A 260 -16.32 14.28 13.36
N GLY A 261 -16.51 13.06 13.89
CA GLY A 261 -15.61 11.92 13.65
C GLY A 261 -16.37 10.60 13.77
N PRO A 262 -15.86 9.42 13.37
CA PRO A 262 -14.69 9.03 12.58
C PRO A 262 -15.10 8.52 11.17
N LEU A 263 -14.30 8.66 10.11
CA LEU A 263 -14.64 8.15 8.75
C LEU A 263 -16.13 8.35 8.43
N ASP A 264 -16.62 9.58 8.21
CA ASP A 264 -18.07 9.82 8.03
C ASP A 264 -18.66 8.72 7.12
N PRO A 265 -19.45 7.77 7.69
CA PRO A 265 -19.91 6.59 6.97
C PRO A 265 -20.75 6.97 5.75
N ARG A 266 -21.19 8.23 5.67
CA ARG A 266 -21.92 8.82 4.57
C ARG A 266 -21.06 9.07 3.33
N SER A 267 -19.75 9.27 3.47
CA SER A 267 -18.83 9.53 2.35
C SER A 267 -18.40 8.27 1.59
N ALA A 268 -18.44 7.11 2.25
CA ALA A 268 -18.19 5.80 1.66
C ALA A 268 -19.43 4.89 1.82
N GLN A 269 -20.63 5.43 1.59
CA GLN A 269 -21.81 4.59 1.33
C GLN A 269 -21.62 3.87 -0.01
N SER A 270 -20.77 2.85 -0.04
CA SER A 270 -20.92 1.77 -1.00
C SER A 270 -22.31 1.22 -0.76
N THR A 271 -23.23 1.51 -1.67
CA THR A 271 -24.54 0.85 -1.66
C THR A 271 -24.31 -0.66 -1.65
N ARG A 272 -25.20 -1.44 -1.04
CA ARG A 272 -25.09 -2.91 -1.07
C ARG A 272 -24.88 -3.43 -2.50
N HIS A 273 -25.49 -2.75 -3.47
CA HIS A 273 -25.30 -2.96 -4.90
C HIS A 273 -23.87 -2.77 -5.39
N ALA A 274 -23.16 -1.71 -4.97
CA ALA A 274 -21.76 -1.53 -5.31
C ALA A 274 -20.88 -2.66 -4.73
N GLY A 275 -21.15 -3.09 -3.49
CA GLY A 275 -20.46 -4.23 -2.89
C GLY A 275 -20.68 -5.53 -3.68
N PHE A 276 -21.94 -5.85 -4.02
CA PHE A 276 -22.26 -7.01 -4.87
C PHE A 276 -21.59 -6.91 -6.23
N PHE A 277 -21.62 -5.74 -6.87
CA PHE A 277 -20.97 -5.53 -8.16
C PHE A 277 -19.47 -5.88 -8.13
N TRP A 278 -18.71 -5.32 -7.18
CA TRP A 278 -17.27 -5.57 -7.09
C TRP A 278 -16.94 -7.00 -6.70
N LEU A 279 -17.75 -7.62 -5.83
CA LEU A 279 -17.56 -9.03 -5.46
C LEU A 279 -17.87 -9.96 -6.62
N SER A 280 -18.95 -9.70 -7.37
CA SER A 280 -19.30 -10.43 -8.58
C SER A 280 -18.25 -10.26 -9.66
N LEU A 281 -17.75 -9.04 -9.88
CA LEU A 281 -16.66 -8.78 -10.82
C LEU A 281 -15.37 -9.51 -10.42
N PHE A 282 -14.99 -9.45 -9.15
CA PHE A 282 -13.84 -10.18 -8.62
C PHE A 282 -13.98 -11.69 -8.86
N THR A 283 -15.14 -12.26 -8.53
CA THR A 283 -15.43 -13.68 -8.72
C THR A 283 -15.42 -14.07 -10.20
N LEU A 284 -16.04 -13.24 -11.05
CA LEU A 284 -16.07 -13.44 -12.49
C LEU A 284 -14.66 -13.42 -13.07
N LEU A 285 -13.80 -12.49 -12.66
CA LEU A 285 -12.42 -12.44 -13.14
C LEU A 285 -11.59 -13.60 -12.61
N LEU A 286 -11.78 -13.99 -11.34
CA LEU A 286 -11.03 -15.07 -10.70
C LEU A 286 -11.24 -16.42 -11.39
N PHE A 287 -12.45 -16.71 -11.83
CA PHE A 287 -12.79 -17.97 -12.51
C PHE A 287 -12.86 -17.84 -14.03
N GLY A 288 -13.23 -16.66 -14.54
CA GLY A 288 -13.38 -16.39 -15.96
C GLY A 288 -12.07 -16.22 -16.70
N LEU A 289 -11.04 -15.60 -16.10
CA LEU A 289 -9.72 -15.47 -16.73
C LEU A 289 -9.02 -16.82 -16.97
N PRO A 290 -8.95 -17.76 -16.00
CA PRO A 290 -8.42 -19.10 -16.24
C PRO A 290 -9.14 -19.84 -17.37
N PHE A 291 -10.48 -19.73 -17.38
CA PHE A 291 -11.32 -20.35 -18.40
C PHE A 291 -11.04 -19.74 -19.77
N LEU A 292 -10.99 -18.41 -19.85
CA LEU A 292 -10.69 -17.70 -21.09
C LEU A 292 -9.28 -18.02 -21.61
N ASN A 293 -8.28 -18.09 -20.73
CA ASN A 293 -6.92 -18.47 -21.06
C ASN A 293 -6.83 -19.90 -21.60
N SER A 294 -7.61 -20.83 -21.04
CA SER A 294 -7.71 -22.21 -21.56
C SER A 294 -8.44 -22.32 -22.91
N TRP A 295 -9.25 -21.33 -23.28
CA TRP A 295 -9.95 -21.33 -24.56
C TRP A 295 -9.18 -20.57 -25.66
N MET A 296 -8.47 -19.51 -25.27
CA MET A 296 -7.64 -18.67 -26.14
C MET A 296 -6.16 -19.04 -25.98
N GLU A 297 -5.85 -20.34 -26.05
CA GLU A 297 -4.48 -20.83 -25.88
C GLU A 297 -3.52 -20.11 -26.83
N GLY A 298 -2.44 -19.54 -26.28
CA GLY A 298 -1.40 -18.82 -27.02
C GLY A 298 -1.53 -17.29 -27.01
N GLU A 299 -2.64 -16.73 -26.54
CA GLU A 299 -2.80 -15.27 -26.45
C GLU A 299 -2.10 -14.70 -25.20
N PHE A 300 -0.93 -14.08 -25.41
CA PHE A 300 -0.07 -13.56 -24.34
C PHE A 300 -0.79 -12.63 -23.37
N LEU A 301 -1.63 -11.71 -23.86
CA LEU A 301 -2.32 -10.73 -23.02
C LEU A 301 -3.35 -11.38 -22.08
N VAL A 302 -4.03 -12.43 -22.55
CA VAL A 302 -5.02 -13.17 -21.74
C VAL A 302 -4.29 -13.95 -20.65
N GLY A 303 -3.21 -14.64 -21.01
CA GLY A 303 -2.34 -15.33 -20.06
C GLY A 303 -1.78 -14.37 -19.02
N LEU A 304 -1.27 -13.21 -19.44
CA LEU A 304 -0.72 -12.19 -18.55
C LEU A 304 -1.78 -11.67 -17.57
N ALA A 305 -2.97 -11.33 -18.05
CA ALA A 305 -4.07 -10.86 -17.21
C ALA A 305 -4.47 -11.91 -16.16
N ASP A 306 -4.60 -13.17 -16.59
CA ASP A 306 -4.93 -14.32 -15.74
C ASP A 306 -3.87 -14.56 -14.65
N ALA A 307 -2.59 -14.66 -15.04
CA ALA A 307 -1.45 -14.84 -14.15
C ALA A 307 -1.39 -13.77 -13.05
N TYR A 308 -1.45 -12.49 -13.45
CA TYR A 308 -1.31 -11.37 -12.51
C TYR A 308 -2.56 -11.17 -11.64
N PHE A 309 -3.76 -11.41 -12.19
CA PHE A 309 -4.99 -11.34 -11.41
C PHE A 309 -5.02 -12.44 -10.33
N ARG A 310 -4.70 -13.68 -10.69
CA ARG A 310 -4.62 -14.79 -9.73
C ARG A 310 -3.53 -14.59 -8.69
N ALA A 311 -2.36 -14.11 -9.11
CA ALA A 311 -1.30 -13.75 -8.18
C ALA A 311 -1.77 -12.69 -7.16
N GLY A 312 -2.44 -11.62 -7.61
CA GLY A 312 -2.99 -10.60 -6.72
C GLY A 312 -4.10 -11.09 -5.79
N ALA A 313 -4.98 -11.97 -6.29
CA ALA A 313 -6.13 -12.49 -5.54
C ALA A 313 -5.75 -13.49 -4.43
N MET A 314 -4.61 -14.19 -4.56
CA MET A 314 -4.16 -15.21 -3.61
C MET A 314 -3.15 -14.69 -2.58
N VAL A 315 -2.76 -13.42 -2.66
CA VAL A 315 -1.80 -12.83 -1.73
C VAL A 315 -2.54 -12.35 -0.49
N PHE A 316 -2.19 -12.89 0.67
CA PHE A 316 -2.64 -12.37 1.95
C PHE A 316 -1.43 -11.78 2.69
N GLY A 317 -1.55 -10.54 3.15
CA GLY A 317 -0.48 -9.83 3.85
C GLY A 317 0.52 -9.11 2.94
N GLY A 318 1.68 -8.75 3.51
CA GLY A 318 2.71 -7.94 2.84
C GLY A 318 3.24 -8.55 1.54
N GLY A 319 3.71 -7.69 0.63
CA GLY A 319 4.04 -7.98 -0.78
C GLY A 319 5.14 -8.98 -1.10
N HIS A 320 5.59 -9.82 -0.16
CA HIS A 320 6.61 -10.86 -0.40
C HIS A 320 6.02 -12.25 -0.63
N VAL A 321 4.80 -12.50 -0.12
CA VAL A 321 4.08 -13.77 -0.32
C VAL A 321 3.65 -13.97 -1.78
N VAL A 322 3.62 -12.87 -2.55
CA VAL A 322 3.32 -12.88 -3.99
C VAL A 322 4.44 -13.50 -4.82
N LEU A 323 5.67 -13.54 -4.30
CA LEU A 323 6.84 -13.84 -5.11
C LEU A 323 6.85 -15.29 -5.63
N PRO A 324 6.60 -16.32 -4.81
CA PRO A 324 6.56 -17.69 -5.32
C PRO A 324 5.43 -17.90 -6.33
N VAL A 325 4.30 -17.23 -6.12
CA VAL A 325 3.14 -17.31 -7.03
C VAL A 325 3.47 -16.61 -8.35
N LEU A 326 4.06 -15.41 -8.34
CA LEU A 326 4.48 -14.75 -9.58
C LEU A 326 5.56 -15.56 -10.29
N GLN A 327 6.51 -16.14 -9.56
CA GLN A 327 7.56 -16.96 -10.15
C GLN A 327 6.98 -18.16 -10.90
N SER A 328 6.06 -18.91 -10.29
CA SER A 328 5.42 -20.05 -10.98
C SER A 328 4.58 -19.60 -12.17
N GLN A 329 3.96 -18.42 -12.11
CA GLN A 329 3.12 -17.91 -13.18
C GLN A 329 3.87 -17.28 -14.36
N VAL A 330 5.13 -16.86 -14.21
CA VAL A 330 5.90 -16.21 -15.29
C VAL A 330 7.16 -16.96 -15.72
N VAL A 331 7.75 -17.76 -14.82
CA VAL A 331 8.96 -18.53 -15.10
C VAL A 331 8.63 -19.92 -15.64
N GLU A 332 7.65 -20.64 -15.05
CA GLU A 332 7.27 -21.97 -15.53
C GLU A 332 6.70 -21.95 -16.96
N PRO A 333 5.87 -20.96 -17.37
CA PRO A 333 5.43 -20.83 -18.76
C PRO A 333 6.53 -20.37 -19.73
N GLY A 334 7.73 -20.04 -19.22
CA GLY A 334 8.88 -19.63 -20.02
C GLY A 334 8.87 -18.18 -20.51
N TRP A 335 8.01 -17.31 -19.96
CA TRP A 335 7.98 -15.88 -20.36
C TRP A 335 9.24 -15.14 -19.91
N VAL A 336 9.77 -15.50 -18.74
CA VAL A 336 10.96 -14.88 -18.14
C VAL A 336 11.84 -15.96 -17.54
N SER A 337 13.16 -15.89 -17.74
CA SER A 337 14.09 -16.83 -17.08
C SER A 337 14.14 -16.59 -15.57
N ASN A 338 14.44 -17.64 -14.79
CA ASN A 338 14.56 -17.51 -13.32
C ASN A 338 15.58 -16.43 -12.92
N GLU A 339 16.69 -16.35 -13.64
CA GLU A 339 17.69 -15.29 -13.45
C GLU A 339 17.10 -13.90 -13.67
N THR A 340 16.41 -13.68 -14.79
CA THR A 340 15.79 -12.38 -15.10
C THR A 340 14.70 -12.01 -14.10
N PHE A 341 13.94 -13.00 -13.62
CA PHE A 341 12.93 -12.81 -12.59
C PHE A 341 13.55 -12.34 -11.26
N LEU A 342 14.63 -12.98 -10.81
CA LEU A 342 15.33 -12.59 -9.58
C LEU A 342 15.99 -11.21 -9.71
N LEU A 343 16.55 -10.89 -10.87
CA LEU A 343 17.09 -9.55 -11.17
C LEU A 343 15.99 -8.49 -11.10
N GLY A 344 14.85 -8.75 -11.74
CA GLY A 344 13.69 -7.87 -11.68
C GLY A 344 13.15 -7.71 -10.26
N TYR A 345 13.11 -8.79 -9.48
CA TYR A 345 12.71 -8.73 -8.08
C TYR A 345 13.66 -7.88 -7.23
N GLY A 346 14.97 -8.07 -7.35
CA GLY A 346 15.95 -7.25 -6.62
C GLY A 346 15.89 -5.77 -7.03
N ALA A 347 15.68 -5.49 -8.31
CA ALA A 347 15.47 -4.12 -8.79
C ALA A 347 14.18 -3.52 -8.18
N ALA A 348 13.07 -4.26 -8.15
CA ALA A 348 11.81 -3.80 -7.57
C ALA A 348 11.93 -3.46 -6.07
N GLN A 349 12.74 -4.21 -5.31
CA GLN A 349 12.99 -3.92 -3.89
C GLN A 349 13.86 -2.68 -3.66
N ALA A 350 14.63 -2.27 -4.67
CA ALA A 350 15.40 -1.02 -4.64
C ALA A 350 14.58 0.19 -5.10
N MET A 351 13.37 -0.02 -5.64
CA MET A 351 12.49 1.06 -6.05
C MET A 351 11.69 1.61 -4.85
N PRO A 352 11.40 2.92 -4.84
CA PRO A 352 10.41 3.46 -3.90
C PRO A 352 8.99 3.01 -4.30
N GLY A 353 8.03 3.01 -3.37
CA GLY A 353 6.61 2.79 -3.68
C GLY A 353 6.18 1.32 -3.81
#